data_AF-A0A536CG89-F1
#
_entry.id   AF-A0A536CG89-F1
#
_cell.length_a   1.000
_cell.length_b   1.000
_cell.length_c   1.000
_cell.angle_alpha   90.00
_cell.angle_beta   90.00
_cell.angle_gamma   90.00
#
_symmetry.space_group_name_H-M   'P 1'
#
loop_
_entity.id
_entity.type
_entity.pdbx_description
1 polymer ?
#
loop_
_entity_poly.entity_id
_entity_poly.type
_entity_poly.pdbx_seq_one_letter_code
_entity_poly.pdbx_strand_id
1 'polypeptide(L)'
;MATALSMAAMAFLITMVLGNPYLQYLRRAGLGKQVRIEGPSTHIEKTGTPTMGGLLVTAVVLGLTVCLTLILYRESGRSILLPMAVMALTTLLGWYDDRQTLVGHKGEG
;
A
#
# COMPACT_ATOMS: atom_id res chain seq x y z
N MET A 1 7.70 24.57 4.75
CA MET A 1 6.50 24.01 5.42
C MET A 1 5.30 23.93 4.48
N ALA A 2 4.92 25.00 3.78
CA ALA A 2 3.79 24.98 2.85
C ALA A 2 3.88 23.91 1.73
N THR A 3 5.08 23.69 1.19
CA THR A 3 5.33 22.68 0.15
C THR A 3 5.04 21.26 0.64
N ALA A 4 5.56 20.88 1.81
CA ALA A 4 5.29 19.56 2.40
C ALA A 4 3.79 19.33 2.66
N LEU A 5 3.07 20.35 3.15
CA LEU A 5 1.62 20.25 3.36
C LEU A 5 0.86 20.08 2.04
N SER A 6 1.24 20.83 1.01
CA SER A 6 0.65 20.68 -0.33
C SER A 6 0.91 19.29 -0.93
N MET A 7 2.09 18.71 -0.70
CA MET A 7 2.42 17.35 -1.14
C MET A 7 1.58 16.30 -0.40
N ALA A 8 1.40 16.46 0.91
CA ALA A 8 0.55 15.56 1.70
C ALA A 8 -0.92 15.62 1.25
N ALA A 9 -1.45 16.82 1.00
CA ALA A 9 -2.81 17.00 0.49
C ALA A 9 -2.98 16.37 -0.91
N MET A 10 -2.01 16.56 -1.81
CA MET A 10 -2.03 15.95 -3.14
C MET A 10 -1.99 14.41 -3.05
N ALA A 11 -1.10 13.86 -2.22
CA ALA A 11 -1.00 12.42 -2.00
C ALA A 11 -2.31 11.83 -1.46
N PHE A 12 -2.96 12.52 -0.52
CA PHE A 12 -4.27 12.13 0.00
C PHE A 12 -5.33 12.09 -1.10
N LEU A 13 -5.47 13.15 -1.89
CA LEU A 13 -6.48 13.24 -2.95
C LEU A 13 -6.27 12.16 -4.02
N ILE A 14 -5.02 11.95 -4.45
CA ILE A 14 -4.69 10.92 -5.45
C ILE A 14 -5.03 9.52 -4.90
N THR A 15 -4.62 9.23 -3.67
CA THR A 15 -4.90 7.94 -3.03
C THR A 15 -6.40 7.70 -2.86
N MET A 16 -7.15 8.74 -2.48
CA MET A 16 -8.60 8.66 -2.32
C MET A 16 -9.30 8.33 -3.65
N VAL A 17 -8.92 8.99 -4.75
CA VAL A 17 -9.49 8.74 -6.08
C VAL A 17 -9.09 7.37 -6.61
N LEU A 18 -7.82 6.96 -6.43
CA LEU A 18 -7.32 5.67 -6.90
C LEU A 18 -7.69 4.50 -5.99
N GLY A 19 -8.17 4.76 -4.78
CA GLY A 19 -8.52 3.73 -3.80
C GLY A 19 -9.54 2.74 -4.34
N ASN A 20 -10.71 3.22 -4.79
CA ASN A 20 -11.77 2.36 -5.29
C ASN A 20 -11.36 1.48 -6.49
N PRO A 21 -10.76 2.02 -7.59
CA PRO A 21 -10.33 1.18 -8.70
C PRO A 21 -9.21 0.20 -8.30
N TYR A 22 -8.29 0.59 -7.41
CA TYR A 22 -7.24 -0.29 -6.91
C TYR A 22 -7.81 -1.45 -6.07
N LEU A 23 -8.81 -1.17 -5.21
CA LEU A 23 -9.51 -2.22 -4.46
C LEU A 23 -10.23 -3.20 -5.39
N GLN A 24 -10.87 -2.71 -6.45
CA GLN A 24 -11.51 -3.58 -7.45
C GLN A 24 -10.48 -4.44 -8.20
N TYR A 25 -9.32 -3.87 -8.53
CA TYR A 25 -8.21 -4.62 -9.13
C TYR A 25 -7.73 -5.73 -8.19
N LEU A 26 -7.49 -5.44 -6.92
CA LEU A 26 -7.07 -6.45 -5.93
C LEU A 26 -8.11 -7.57 -5.75
N ARG A 27 -9.40 -7.23 -5.74
CA ARG A 27 -10.50 -8.21 -5.70
C ARG A 27 -10.50 -9.11 -6.92
N ARG A 28 -10.30 -8.56 -8.12
CA ARG A 28 -10.22 -9.34 -9.38
C ARG A 28 -8.97 -10.21 -9.45
N ALA A 29 -7.86 -9.74 -8.88
CA ALA A 29 -6.62 -10.49 -8.82
C ALA A 29 -6.65 -11.67 -7.82
N GLY A 30 -7.78 -11.91 -7.14
CA GLY A 30 -7.91 -12.99 -6.15
C GLY A 30 -7.11 -12.74 -4.87
N LEU A 31 -6.59 -11.52 -4.67
CA LEU A 31 -5.81 -11.12 -3.49
C LEU A 31 -6.70 -10.69 -2.31
N GLY A 32 -7.95 -11.15 -2.30
CA GLY A 32 -8.87 -11.01 -1.18
C GLY A 32 -8.79 -12.28 -0.32
N LYS A 33 -8.59 -12.11 1.00
CA LYS A 33 -8.65 -13.23 1.95
C LYS A 33 -9.96 -14.01 1.77
N GLN A 34 -9.86 -15.27 1.32
CA GLN A 34 -10.98 -16.22 1.45
C GLN A 34 -11.07 -16.59 2.93
N VAL A 35 -12.19 -16.21 3.58
CA VAL A 35 -12.43 -16.59 4.97
C VAL A 35 -12.90 -18.04 4.99
N ARG A 36 -12.19 -18.88 5.76
CA ARG A 36 -12.58 -20.26 6.02
C ARG A 36 -13.92 -20.26 6.76
N ILE A 37 -14.92 -20.95 6.21
CA ILE A 37 -16.32 -20.94 6.69
C ILE A 37 -16.49 -21.60 8.08
N GLU A 38 -15.45 -22.25 8.61
CA GLU A 38 -15.48 -23.05 9.85
C GLU A 38 -15.31 -22.24 11.17
N GLY A 39 -15.31 -20.89 11.12
CA GLY A 39 -15.14 -20.03 12.32
C GLY A 39 -16.44 -19.42 12.87
N PRO A 40 -16.50 -19.03 14.16
CA PRO A 40 -17.68 -18.44 14.79
C PRO A 40 -18.13 -17.14 14.10
N SER A 41 -19.44 -16.89 14.12
CA SER A 41 -20.18 -15.90 13.32
C SER A 41 -19.68 -14.44 13.39
N THR A 42 -18.87 -14.08 14.39
CA THR A 42 -18.21 -12.76 14.51
C THR A 42 -17.03 -12.56 13.57
N HIS A 43 -16.49 -13.62 12.95
CA HIS A 43 -15.39 -13.53 11.97
C HIS A 43 -15.85 -13.29 10.51
N ILE A 44 -17.16 -13.31 10.25
CA ILE A 44 -17.74 -13.17 8.90
C ILE A 44 -17.69 -11.70 8.41
N GLU A 45 -17.62 -10.72 9.30
CA GLU A 45 -17.62 -9.29 8.95
C GLU A 45 -16.29 -8.78 8.37
N LYS A 46 -15.19 -9.54 8.52
CA LYS A 46 -13.87 -9.21 7.91
C LYS A 46 -13.65 -9.86 6.54
N THR A 47 -14.74 -10.32 5.92
CA THR A 47 -14.70 -10.99 4.62
C THR A 47 -14.56 -9.96 3.50
N GLY A 48 -13.52 -10.10 2.67
CA GLY A 48 -13.39 -9.33 1.43
C GLY A 48 -12.58 -8.03 1.52
N THR A 49 -11.93 -7.74 2.65
CA THR A 49 -10.99 -6.61 2.76
C THR A 49 -9.67 -7.00 2.08
N PRO A 50 -9.27 -6.32 0.98
CA PRO A 50 -8.11 -6.73 0.20
C PRO A 50 -6.81 -6.48 0.97
N THR A 51 -5.94 -7.48 0.98
CA THR A 51 -4.74 -7.57 1.84
C THR A 51 -3.51 -6.87 1.27
N MET A 52 -3.67 -5.73 0.59
CA MET A 52 -2.56 -4.96 0.00
C MET A 52 -2.87 -3.46 -0.17
N GLY A 53 -3.76 -2.90 0.66
CA GLY A 53 -4.16 -1.49 0.57
C GLY A 53 -3.01 -0.51 0.79
N GLY A 54 -2.06 -0.86 1.67
CA GLY A 54 -0.91 -0.03 2.01
C GLY A 54 0.00 0.28 0.82
N LEU A 55 0.09 -0.63 -0.17
CA LEU A 55 0.93 -0.41 -1.36
C LEU A 55 0.49 0.79 -2.18
N LEU A 56 -0.81 1.08 -2.27
CA LEU A 56 -1.29 2.23 -3.03
C LEU A 56 -0.78 3.52 -2.38
N VAL A 57 -0.90 3.62 -1.06
CA VAL A 57 -0.47 4.79 -0.29
C VAL A 57 1.03 5.01 -0.45
N THR A 58 1.84 3.98 -0.22
CA THR A 58 3.30 4.12 -0.32
C THR A 58 3.76 4.34 -1.76
N ALA A 59 3.10 3.76 -2.76
CA ALA A 59 3.41 4.04 -4.17
C ALA A 59 3.13 5.51 -4.54
N VAL A 60 1.99 6.06 -4.11
CA VAL A 60 1.64 7.47 -4.36
C VAL A 60 2.61 8.41 -3.65
N VAL A 61 2.90 8.17 -2.37
CA VAL A 61 3.81 9.01 -1.58
C VAL A 61 5.23 8.95 -2.13
N LEU A 62 5.77 7.77 -2.41
CA LEU A 62 7.11 7.62 -3.00
C LEU A 62 7.16 8.25 -4.39
N GLY A 63 6.16 7.99 -5.25
CA GLY A 63 6.10 8.53 -6.59
C GLY A 63 6.09 10.06 -6.61
N LEU A 64 5.22 10.69 -5.81
CA LEU A 64 5.16 12.15 -5.67
C LEU A 64 6.46 12.73 -5.11
N THR A 65 7.02 12.10 -4.07
CA THR A 65 8.24 12.59 -3.42
C THR A 65 9.43 12.48 -4.38
N VAL A 66 9.63 11.35 -5.05
CA VAL A 66 10.69 11.18 -6.06
C VAL A 66 10.52 12.19 -7.19
N CYS A 67 9.33 12.26 -7.78
CA CYS A 67 9.03 13.13 -8.92
C CYS A 67 9.33 14.60 -8.58
N LEU A 68 8.80 15.09 -7.47
CA LEU A 68 8.92 16.50 -7.11
C LEU A 68 10.31 16.84 -6.55
N THR A 69 10.92 15.97 -5.76
CA THR A 69 12.28 16.22 -5.24
C THR A 69 13.32 16.19 -6.36
N LEU A 70 13.26 15.22 -7.29
CA LEU A 70 14.24 15.12 -8.37
C LEU A 70 14.03 16.17 -9.48
N ILE A 71 12.77 16.54 -9.78
CA ILE A 71 12.46 17.49 -10.85
C ILE A 71 12.56 18.94 -10.37
N LEU A 72 12.11 19.26 -9.15
CA LEU A 72 11.97 20.64 -8.68
C LEU A 72 13.02 21.09 -7.66
N TYR A 73 13.61 20.17 -6.89
CA TYR A 73 14.51 20.49 -5.77
C TYR A 73 15.84 19.74 -5.87
N ARG A 74 16.64 20.10 -6.88
CA ARG A 74 17.92 19.46 -7.19
C ARG A 74 18.99 19.60 -6.09
N GLU A 75 18.87 20.61 -5.22
CA GLU A 75 19.93 21.03 -4.27
C GLU A 75 19.64 20.71 -2.79
N SER A 76 18.49 20.12 -2.44
CA SER A 76 18.11 19.86 -1.04
C SER A 76 17.55 18.45 -0.87
N GLY A 77 18.41 17.44 -0.75
CA GLY A 77 17.86 16.07 -0.80
C GLY A 77 18.68 14.89 -0.29
N ARG A 78 19.91 15.02 0.22
CA ARG A 78 20.63 13.81 0.69
C ARG A 78 19.97 13.13 1.89
N SER A 79 19.36 13.90 2.79
CA SER A 79 18.70 13.36 4.00
C SER A 79 17.38 12.63 3.71
N ILE A 80 16.66 12.98 2.64
CA ILE A 80 15.35 12.37 2.33
C ILE A 80 15.46 10.99 1.66
N LEU A 81 16.62 10.69 1.06
CA LEU A 81 16.87 9.41 0.39
C LEU A 81 16.80 8.22 1.33
N LEU A 82 17.31 8.37 2.57
CA LEU A 82 17.34 7.27 3.53
C LEU A 82 15.92 6.89 4.01
N PRO A 83 15.07 7.82 4.47
CA PRO A 83 13.66 7.52 4.78
C PRO A 83 12.90 6.94 3.58
N MET A 84 13.14 7.43 2.37
CA MET A 84 12.51 6.90 1.16
C MET A 84 12.94 5.47 0.86
N ALA A 85 14.24 5.17 1.00
CA ALA A 85 14.76 3.82 0.84
C ALA A 85 14.19 2.87 1.90
N VAL A 86 14.13 3.29 3.17
CA VAL A 86 13.54 2.48 4.25
C VAL A 86 12.06 2.22 3.96
N MET A 87 11.27 3.23 3.58
CA MET A 87 9.86 3.04 3.21
C MET A 87 9.69 2.08 2.04
N ALA A 88 10.55 2.18 1.01
CA ALA A 88 10.49 1.27 -0.13
C ALA A 88 10.80 -0.17 0.29
N LEU A 89 11.85 -0.39 1.08
CA LEU A 89 12.25 -1.71 1.57
C LEU A 89 11.19 -2.35 2.46
N THR A 90 10.64 -1.62 3.42
CA THR A 90 9.60 -2.14 4.33
C THR A 90 8.28 -2.40 3.59
N THR A 91 7.95 -1.58 2.59
CA THR A 91 6.79 -1.83 1.71
C THR A 91 6.97 -3.10 0.90
N LEU A 92 8.16 -3.32 0.31
CA LEU A 92 8.46 -4.53 -0.45
C LEU A 92 8.45 -5.77 0.44
N LEU A 93 8.98 -5.66 1.66
CA LEU A 93 8.97 -6.76 2.64
C LEU A 93 7.54 -7.11 3.07
N GLY A 94 6.71 -6.11 3.40
CA GLY A 94 5.30 -6.32 3.74
C GLY A 94 4.50 -6.90 2.58
N TRP A 95 4.75 -6.44 1.35
CA TRP A 95 4.14 -7.01 0.16
C TRP A 95 4.51 -8.48 -0.05
N TYR A 96 5.77 -8.84 0.20
CA TYR A 96 6.25 -10.21 0.08
C TYR A 96 5.63 -11.12 1.15
N ASP A 97 5.57 -10.66 2.40
CA ASP A 97 4.92 -11.36 3.52
C ASP A 97 3.41 -11.57 3.29
N ASP A 98 2.72 -10.54 2.80
CA ASP A 98 1.29 -10.61 2.43
C ASP A 98 1.04 -11.64 1.30
N ARG A 99 1.96 -11.75 0.33
CA ARG A 99 1.88 -12.80 -0.72
C ARG A 99 2.04 -14.19 -0.14
N GLN A 100 2.98 -14.39 0.77
CA GLN A 100 3.20 -15.69 1.39
C GLN A 100 2.01 -16.12 2.25
N THR A 101 1.39 -15.20 2.97
CA THR A 101 0.17 -15.47 3.76
C THR A 101 -1.00 -15.93 2.88
N LEU A 102 -1.15 -15.35 1.68
CA LEU A 102 -2.18 -15.76 0.72
C LEU A 102 -1.91 -17.14 0.08
N VAL A 103 -0.64 -17.53 -0.05
CA VAL A 103 -0.23 -18.80 -0.68
C VAL A 103 -0.08 -19.93 0.35
N GLY A 104 0.22 -19.61 1.61
CA GLY A 104 0.68 -20.54 2.64
C GLY A 104 -0.39 -21.31 3.41
N HIS A 105 -1.68 -21.05 3.22
CA HIS A 105 -2.77 -21.84 3.83
C HIS A 105 -3.39 -22.84 2.86
N LYS A 106 -2.55 -23.49 2.05
CA LYS A 106 -2.96 -24.65 1.26
C LYS A 106 -2.89 -25.90 2.15
N GLY A 107 -3.95 -26.10 2.94
CA GLY A 107 -4.35 -27.40 3.51
C GLY A 107 -3.33 -28.13 4.39
N GLU A 108 -3.35 -27.83 5.69
CA GLU A 108 -3.15 -28.87 6.71
C GLU A 108 -4.52 -29.11 7.36
N GLY A 109 -5.18 -30.15 6.86
CA GLY A 109 -6.48 -30.67 7.26
C GLY A 109 -6.68 -31.97 6.51
#